data_AF-A0A448S4N6-F1
#
_entry.id   AF-A0A448S4N6-F1
#
_cell.length_a   1.000
_cell.length_b   1.000
_cell.length_c   1.000
_cell.angle_alpha   90.00
_cell.angle_beta   90.00
_cell.angle_gamma   90.00
#
_symmetry.space_group_name_H-M   'P 1'
#
loop_
_entity.id
_entity.type
_entity.pdbx_description
1 polymer ?
#
loop_
_entity_poly.entity_id
_entity_poly.type
_entity_poly.pdbx_seq_one_letter_code
_entity_poly.pdbx_strand_id
1 'polypeptide(L)'
;MRLIIALLLSLLLIQPVLAAAIPNESQLRQELKLAEGNKNAPNQAETVEALQSAINWLTERKESQNNSQQYQRVIDDFPKMTQELRRQLTLEEAKILPNGENLPASDLEQLILQTSSQLLEQARLLQQEQDRTREISDSLSQLPQQQTEARRALTEVQRRLQAQGNNQTTPLALAQLALLQAEAAARKAKVDELDLAQLSANNRQELARMRADVYKTRHEKIDVQLQALRNNLNSQRQREAERALEKTEQLAEQNGDLPASLRKQLQINRELSAALNDQAQQMDLISSQQRQAAAQTLQVRQALSTIIEQSQWLSASTALGETLRAQVAILPEMPKPRQLDSAMADLRVQRLNFENQLESLPQRAKEFKQDDGSP
;
A
#
# COMPACT_ATOMS: atom_id res chain seq x y z
N MET A 1 34.24 -21.75 -52.64
CA MET A 1 33.19 -21.77 -51.59
C MET A 1 33.57 -21.07 -50.29
N ARG A 2 34.79 -21.21 -49.74
CA ARG A 2 35.17 -20.56 -48.45
C ARG A 2 35.39 -19.03 -48.52
N LEU A 3 35.79 -18.50 -49.68
CA LEU A 3 35.98 -17.05 -49.89
C LEU A 3 34.67 -16.27 -50.05
N ILE A 4 33.61 -16.90 -50.58
CA ILE A 4 32.29 -16.27 -50.78
C ILE A 4 31.56 -16.10 -49.44
N ILE A 5 31.72 -17.05 -48.52
CA ILE A 5 31.13 -17.00 -47.17
C ILE A 5 31.81 -15.93 -46.31
N ALA A 6 33.14 -15.75 -46.44
CA ALA A 6 33.86 -14.68 -45.76
C ALA A 6 33.47 -13.28 -46.27
N LEU A 7 33.24 -13.14 -47.58
CA LEU A 7 32.81 -11.88 -48.21
C LEU A 7 31.36 -11.51 -47.83
N LEU A 8 30.47 -12.51 -47.70
CA LEU A 8 29.08 -12.32 -47.24
C LEU A 8 29.00 -11.98 -45.74
N LEU A 9 29.89 -12.53 -44.90
CA LEU A 9 29.96 -12.16 -43.47
C LEU A 9 30.56 -10.75 -43.26
N SER A 10 31.49 -10.30 -44.09
CA SER A 10 32.02 -8.94 -44.00
C SER A 10 31.02 -7.87 -44.47
N LEU A 11 30.07 -8.22 -45.34
CA LEU A 11 29.04 -7.30 -45.83
C LEU A 11 27.89 -7.05 -44.83
N LEU A 12 27.77 -7.88 -43.79
CA LEU A 12 26.75 -7.74 -42.73
C LEU A 12 27.19 -6.86 -41.54
N LEU A 13 28.45 -6.41 -41.52
CA LEU A 13 29.02 -5.63 -40.41
C LEU A 13 29.25 -4.15 -40.72
N ILE A 14 28.84 -3.67 -41.90
CA ILE A 14 28.95 -2.25 -42.29
C ILE A 14 27.55 -1.71 -42.59
N GLN A 15 26.67 -1.77 -41.59
CA GLN A 15 25.61 -0.78 -41.50
C GLN A 15 26.13 0.30 -40.55
N PRO A 16 26.48 1.51 -41.03
CA PRO A 16 26.64 2.61 -40.11
C PRO A 16 25.29 2.80 -39.44
N VAL A 17 25.19 2.45 -38.16
CA VAL A 17 24.13 2.95 -37.30
C VAL A 17 24.37 4.45 -37.27
N LEU A 18 23.77 5.18 -38.20
CA LEU A 18 23.59 6.62 -38.07
C LEU A 18 22.71 6.81 -36.85
N ALA A 19 23.34 6.88 -35.68
CA ALA A 19 22.70 7.45 -34.52
C ALA A 19 22.30 8.87 -34.95
N ALA A 20 20.98 9.09 -35.08
CA ALA A 20 20.47 10.43 -35.34
C ALA A 20 21.11 11.37 -34.30
N ALA A 21 21.76 12.43 -34.77
CA ALA A 21 22.37 13.41 -33.89
C ALA A 21 21.28 13.90 -32.92
N ILE A 22 21.51 13.71 -31.63
CA ILE A 22 20.56 14.14 -30.60
C ILE A 22 20.76 15.65 -30.42
N PRO A 23 19.70 16.47 -30.54
CA PRO A 23 19.80 17.90 -30.27
C PRO A 23 20.16 18.16 -28.82
N ASN A 24 21.04 19.13 -28.58
CA ASN A 24 21.39 19.54 -27.22
C ASN A 24 20.33 20.49 -26.67
N GLU A 25 19.66 20.10 -25.59
CA GLU A 25 18.57 20.87 -24.97
C GLU A 25 19.00 22.28 -24.54
N SER A 26 20.21 22.46 -24.01
CA SER A 26 20.68 23.78 -23.58
C SER A 26 20.85 24.73 -24.75
N GLN A 27 21.28 24.20 -25.90
CA GLN A 27 21.42 24.95 -27.14
C GLN A 27 20.04 25.31 -27.70
N LEU A 28 19.11 24.36 -27.77
CA LEU A 28 17.74 24.63 -28.22
C LEU A 28 17.02 25.68 -27.35
N ARG A 29 17.23 25.68 -26.03
CA ARG A 29 16.68 26.71 -25.13
C ARG A 29 17.27 28.10 -25.38
N GLN A 30 18.54 28.18 -25.79
CA GLN A 30 19.16 29.44 -26.17
C GLN A 30 18.61 29.93 -27.52
N GLU A 31 18.52 29.04 -28.52
CA GLU A 31 17.94 29.33 -29.83
C GLU A 31 16.48 29.77 -29.72
N LEU A 32 15.70 29.15 -28.83
CA LEU A 32 14.32 29.55 -28.54
C LEU A 32 14.24 31.00 -28.05
N LYS A 33 15.07 31.38 -27.08
CA LYS A 33 15.12 32.76 -26.55
C LYS A 33 15.52 33.77 -27.64
N LEU A 34 16.46 33.40 -28.51
CA LEU A 34 16.87 34.25 -29.63
C LEU A 34 15.75 34.40 -30.67
N ALA A 35 15.05 33.32 -30.98
CA ALA A 35 13.91 33.32 -31.89
C ALA A 35 12.75 34.16 -31.35
N GLU A 36 12.42 34.06 -30.06
CA GLU A 36 11.39 34.87 -29.39
C GLU A 36 11.74 36.37 -29.37
N GLY A 37 13.03 36.70 -29.22
CA GLY A 37 13.52 38.08 -29.22
C GLY A 37 13.50 38.76 -30.59
N ASN A 38 13.53 38.00 -31.70
CA ASN A 38 13.62 38.54 -33.06
C ASN A 38 12.26 38.57 -33.77
N LYS A 39 11.41 39.53 -33.37
CA LYS A 39 10.02 39.69 -33.85
C LYS A 39 9.84 39.93 -35.35
N ASN A 40 10.91 40.26 -36.07
CA ASN A 40 10.89 40.57 -37.49
C ASN A 40 11.46 39.43 -38.36
N ALA A 41 11.81 38.29 -37.77
CA ALA A 41 12.34 37.16 -38.51
C ALA A 41 11.25 36.48 -39.35
N PRO A 42 11.55 36.04 -40.59
CA PRO A 42 10.61 35.26 -41.38
C PRO A 42 10.31 33.92 -40.67
N ASN A 43 9.04 33.54 -40.65
CA ASN A 43 8.52 32.31 -40.03
C ASN A 43 8.86 32.16 -38.54
N GLN A 44 8.96 33.28 -37.80
CA GLN A 44 9.30 33.30 -36.38
C GLN A 44 8.35 32.44 -35.51
N ALA A 45 7.05 32.46 -35.78
CA ALA A 45 6.09 31.67 -34.99
C ALA A 45 6.35 30.16 -35.15
N GLU A 46 6.56 29.71 -36.39
CA GLU A 46 6.84 28.31 -36.71
C GLU A 46 8.20 27.84 -36.16
N THR A 47 9.22 28.72 -36.16
CA THR A 47 10.53 28.39 -35.58
C THR A 47 10.42 28.22 -34.06
N VAL A 48 9.73 29.13 -33.38
CA VAL A 48 9.49 29.06 -31.93
C VAL A 48 8.70 27.80 -31.57
N GLU A 49 7.63 27.48 -32.29
CA GLU A 49 6.82 26.28 -32.08
C GLU A 49 7.62 24.99 -32.27
N ALA A 50 8.43 24.92 -33.34
CA ALA A 50 9.27 23.76 -33.61
C ALA A 50 10.33 23.55 -32.52
N LEU A 51 10.97 24.62 -32.04
CA LEU A 51 11.95 24.56 -30.96
C LEU A 51 11.31 24.18 -29.61
N GLN A 52 10.16 24.74 -29.27
CA GLN A 52 9.41 24.37 -28.06
C GLN A 52 9.00 22.89 -28.09
N SER A 53 8.48 22.43 -29.22
CA SER A 53 8.10 21.03 -29.42
C SER A 53 9.31 20.10 -29.32
N ALA A 54 10.46 20.49 -29.89
CA ALA A 54 11.70 19.72 -29.77
C ALA A 54 12.15 19.57 -28.31
N ILE A 55 12.05 20.64 -27.51
CA ILE A 55 12.37 20.61 -26.07
C ILE A 55 11.39 19.69 -25.30
N ASN A 56 10.11 19.71 -25.66
CA ASN A 56 9.12 18.82 -25.06
C ASN A 56 9.45 17.34 -25.34
N TRP A 57 9.78 17.00 -26.59
CA TRP A 57 10.23 15.64 -26.93
C TRP A 57 11.50 15.22 -26.17
N LEU A 58 12.46 16.13 -25.99
CA LEU A 58 13.64 15.83 -25.16
C LEU A 58 13.28 15.58 -23.69
N THR A 59 12.22 16.20 -23.19
CA THR A 59 11.71 15.97 -21.83
C THR A 59 11.05 14.59 -21.72
N GLU A 60 10.16 14.24 -22.65
CA GLU A 60 9.54 12.90 -22.72
C GLU A 60 10.59 11.78 -22.86
N ARG A 61 11.65 12.05 -23.63
CA ARG A 61 12.79 11.15 -23.76
C ARG A 61 13.45 10.88 -22.41
N LYS A 62 13.71 11.93 -21.61
CA LYS A 62 14.33 11.78 -20.29
C LYS A 62 13.45 10.99 -19.34
N GLU A 63 12.14 11.21 -19.38
CA GLU A 63 11.18 10.44 -18.59
C GLU A 63 11.23 8.95 -18.97
N SER A 64 11.17 8.65 -20.28
CA SER A 64 11.26 7.28 -20.79
C SER A 64 12.59 6.61 -20.39
N GLN A 65 13.70 7.36 -20.41
CA GLN A 65 15.01 6.88 -19.95
C GLN A 65 15.05 6.62 -18.43
N ASN A 66 14.42 7.46 -17.61
CA ASN A 66 14.34 7.25 -16.17
C ASN A 66 13.52 5.98 -15.86
N ASN A 67 12.38 5.80 -16.52
CA ASN A 67 11.56 4.59 -16.39
C ASN A 67 12.33 3.34 -16.83
N SER A 68 13.03 3.42 -17.98
CA SER A 68 13.92 2.36 -18.46
C SER A 68 14.97 1.99 -17.41
N GLN A 69 15.62 2.96 -16.79
CA GLN A 69 16.61 2.71 -15.73
C GLN A 69 15.97 2.05 -14.50
N GLN A 70 14.75 2.43 -14.12
CA GLN A 70 14.05 1.77 -13.02
C GLN A 70 13.75 0.31 -13.34
N TYR A 71 13.26 0.01 -14.55
CA TYR A 71 13.03 -1.37 -14.99
C TYR A 71 14.33 -2.17 -15.06
N GLN A 72 15.40 -1.58 -15.58
CA GLN A 72 16.72 -2.21 -15.64
C GLN A 72 17.26 -2.52 -14.24
N ARG A 73 17.17 -1.59 -13.28
CA ARG A 73 17.56 -1.85 -11.89
C ARG A 73 16.78 -3.00 -11.27
N VAL A 74 15.48 -3.10 -11.54
CA VAL A 74 14.69 -4.23 -11.07
C VAL A 74 15.22 -5.53 -11.66
N ILE A 75 15.59 -5.57 -12.94
CA ILE A 75 16.18 -6.75 -13.57
C ILE A 75 17.52 -7.11 -12.93
N ASP A 76 18.42 -6.13 -12.80
CA ASP A 76 19.79 -6.34 -12.33
C ASP A 76 19.84 -6.74 -10.84
N ASP A 77 19.04 -6.10 -10.00
CA ASP A 77 19.02 -6.32 -8.55
C ASP A 77 18.02 -7.40 -8.11
N PHE A 78 17.23 -7.98 -9.03
CA PHE A 78 16.21 -8.99 -8.71
C PHE A 78 16.73 -10.12 -7.80
N PRO A 79 17.89 -10.75 -8.07
CA PRO A 79 18.38 -11.85 -7.23
C PRO A 79 18.68 -11.40 -5.79
N LYS A 80 19.27 -10.21 -5.63
CA LYS A 80 19.61 -9.64 -4.32
C LYS A 80 18.36 -9.28 -3.54
N MET A 81 17.40 -8.60 -4.19
CA MET A 81 16.13 -8.21 -3.57
C MET A 81 15.33 -9.45 -3.15
N THR A 82 15.28 -10.48 -3.99
CA THR A 82 14.62 -11.76 -3.68
C THR A 82 15.26 -12.44 -2.47
N GLN A 83 16.58 -12.51 -2.42
CA GLN A 83 17.30 -13.10 -1.30
C GLN A 83 17.03 -12.34 0.01
N GLU A 84 17.05 -11.01 -0.05
CA GLU A 84 16.78 -10.17 1.11
C GLU A 84 15.33 -10.33 1.60
N LEU A 85 14.34 -10.37 0.70
CA LEU A 85 12.94 -10.58 1.06
C LEU A 85 12.72 -11.96 1.69
N ARG A 86 13.34 -13.02 1.14
CA ARG A 86 13.29 -14.36 1.76
C ARG A 86 13.91 -14.36 3.15
N ARG A 87 15.06 -13.70 3.32
CA ARG A 87 15.70 -13.56 4.64
C ARG A 87 14.78 -12.82 5.61
N GLN A 88 14.19 -11.71 5.20
CA GLN A 88 13.23 -10.97 6.02
C GLN A 88 12.04 -11.84 6.42
N LEU A 89 11.46 -12.59 5.47
CA LEU A 89 10.35 -13.49 5.75
C LEU A 89 10.73 -14.53 6.81
N THR A 90 11.87 -15.22 6.66
CA THR A 90 12.33 -16.21 7.65
C THR A 90 12.58 -15.60 9.03
N LEU A 91 13.05 -14.36 9.10
CA LEU A 91 13.25 -13.66 10.37
C LEU A 91 11.92 -13.28 11.03
N GLU A 92 10.93 -12.84 10.26
CA GLU A 92 9.60 -12.51 10.78
C GLU A 92 8.82 -13.76 11.22
N GLU A 93 8.97 -14.88 10.50
CA GLU A 93 8.37 -16.16 10.88
C GLU A 93 8.94 -16.66 12.22
N ALA A 94 10.26 -16.58 12.41
CA ALA A 94 10.93 -16.97 13.64
C ALA A 94 10.73 -15.98 14.80
N LYS A 95 10.28 -14.75 14.51
CA LYS A 95 10.10 -13.70 15.51
C LYS A 95 8.99 -14.07 16.48
N ILE A 96 9.30 -13.96 17.77
CA ILE A 96 8.35 -14.08 18.87
C ILE A 96 8.18 -12.68 19.45
N LEU A 97 6.94 -12.20 19.44
CA LEU A 97 6.61 -10.88 19.97
C LEU A 97 6.22 -11.00 21.45
N PRO A 98 6.64 -10.05 22.30
CA PRO A 98 6.33 -10.10 23.71
C PRO A 98 4.83 -9.95 23.94
N ASN A 99 4.28 -10.83 24.76
CA ASN A 99 2.88 -10.83 25.20
C ASN A 99 2.58 -9.78 26.28
N GLY A 100 3.59 -9.08 26.80
CA GLY A 100 3.45 -8.06 27.85
C GLY A 100 3.19 -8.64 29.24
N GLU A 101 3.54 -9.91 29.45
CA GLU A 101 3.37 -10.57 30.74
C GLU A 101 4.18 -9.83 31.82
N ASN A 102 3.51 -9.44 32.91
CA ASN A 102 4.03 -8.64 34.04
C ASN A 102 4.23 -7.13 33.81
N LEU A 103 3.74 -6.57 32.69
CA LEU A 103 3.66 -5.11 32.55
C LEU A 103 2.50 -4.54 33.39
N PRO A 104 2.63 -3.31 33.94
CA PRO A 104 1.51 -2.64 34.59
C PRO A 104 0.42 -2.26 33.57
N ALA A 105 -0.82 -2.11 34.05
CA ALA A 105 -1.99 -1.86 33.20
C ALA A 105 -1.83 -0.62 32.31
N SER A 106 -1.23 0.46 32.82
CA SER A 106 -0.95 1.69 32.06
C SER A 106 -0.03 1.45 30.86
N ASP A 107 0.99 0.61 31.03
CA ASP A 107 1.98 0.34 29.99
C ASP A 107 1.39 -0.63 28.96
N LEU A 108 0.57 -1.59 29.40
CA LEU A 108 -0.21 -2.46 28.50
C LEU A 108 -1.16 -1.66 27.62
N GLU A 109 -1.89 -0.68 28.18
CA GLU A 109 -2.79 0.19 27.40
C GLU A 109 -2.04 0.99 26.33
N GLN A 110 -0.90 1.59 26.69
CA GLN A 110 -0.06 2.31 25.73
C GLN A 110 0.47 1.37 24.64
N LEU A 111 0.95 0.19 25.02
CA LEU A 111 1.49 -0.79 24.09
C LEU A 111 0.40 -1.33 23.15
N ILE A 112 -0.84 -1.53 23.62
CA ILE A 112 -2.00 -1.90 22.80
C ILE A 112 -2.27 -0.85 21.73
N LEU A 113 -2.25 0.44 22.09
CA LEU A 113 -2.46 1.54 21.13
C LEU A 113 -1.34 1.58 20.07
N GLN A 114 -0.09 1.45 20.49
CA GLN A 114 1.06 1.40 19.58
C GLN A 114 1.02 0.17 18.66
N THR A 115 0.70 -0.99 19.21
CA THR A 115 0.60 -2.25 18.45
C THR A 115 -0.55 -2.18 17.45
N SER A 116 -1.68 -1.57 17.82
CA SER A 116 -2.80 -1.35 16.92
C SER A 116 -2.47 -0.42 15.75
N SER A 117 -1.69 0.65 15.98
CA SER A 117 -1.29 1.55 14.89
C SER A 117 -0.30 0.87 13.94
N GLN A 118 0.64 0.08 14.48
CA GLN A 118 1.55 -0.75 13.68
C GLN A 118 0.79 -1.76 12.82
N LEU A 119 -0.25 -2.41 13.37
CA LEU A 119 -1.08 -3.36 12.64
C LEU A 119 -1.75 -2.71 11.42
N LEU A 120 -2.35 -1.52 11.62
CA LEU A 120 -2.98 -0.76 10.54
C LEU A 120 -1.99 -0.35 9.46
N GLU A 121 -0.78 0.06 9.85
CA GLU A 121 0.27 0.41 8.89
C GLU A 121 0.72 -0.81 8.08
N GLN A 122 0.89 -1.99 8.70
CA GLN A 122 1.19 -3.21 7.95
C GLN A 122 0.06 -3.58 6.98
N ALA A 123 -1.21 -3.40 7.38
CA ALA A 123 -2.35 -3.62 6.49
C ALA A 123 -2.34 -2.66 5.29
N ARG A 124 -1.98 -1.39 5.50
CA ARG A 124 -1.84 -0.38 4.43
C ARG A 124 -0.74 -0.76 3.44
N LEU A 125 0.42 -1.17 3.94
CA LEU A 125 1.55 -1.61 3.11
C LEU A 125 1.23 -2.88 2.32
N LEU A 126 0.57 -3.85 2.95
CA LEU A 126 0.09 -5.06 2.28
C LEU A 126 -0.87 -4.71 1.13
N GLN A 127 -1.82 -3.80 1.37
CA GLN A 127 -2.73 -3.34 0.34
C GLN A 127 -1.98 -2.65 -0.81
N GLN A 128 -1.00 -1.81 -0.51
CA GLN A 128 -0.20 -1.13 -1.53
C GLN A 128 0.52 -2.11 -2.46
N GLU A 129 1.10 -3.21 -1.95
CA GLU A 129 1.76 -4.21 -2.80
C GLU A 129 0.75 -5.05 -3.62
N GLN A 130 -0.45 -5.29 -3.10
CA GLN A 130 -1.53 -5.93 -3.86
C GLN A 130 -2.00 -5.04 -5.02
N ASP A 131 -2.22 -3.75 -4.75
CA ASP A 131 -2.64 -2.79 -5.77
C ASP A 131 -1.52 -2.60 -6.81
N ARG A 132 -0.24 -2.60 -6.39
CA ARG A 132 0.91 -2.60 -7.31
C ARG A 132 0.92 -3.82 -8.24
N THR A 133 0.58 -5.00 -7.74
CA THR A 133 0.49 -6.22 -8.56
C THR A 133 -0.61 -6.11 -9.62
N ARG A 134 -1.74 -5.48 -9.27
CA ARG A 134 -2.84 -5.20 -10.21
C ARG A 134 -2.42 -4.19 -11.26
N GLU A 135 -1.82 -3.07 -10.87
CA GLU A 135 -1.31 -2.06 -11.79
C GLU A 135 -0.32 -2.65 -12.81
N ILE A 136 0.58 -3.54 -12.37
CA ILE A 136 1.50 -4.23 -13.27
C ILE A 136 0.74 -5.11 -14.26
N SER A 137 -0.26 -5.86 -13.78
CA SER A 137 -1.08 -6.75 -14.61
C SER A 137 -1.91 -5.98 -15.64
N ASP A 138 -2.49 -4.85 -15.23
CA ASP A 138 -3.23 -3.94 -16.12
C ASP A 138 -2.29 -3.33 -17.17
N SER A 139 -1.10 -2.89 -16.76
CA SER A 139 -0.09 -2.36 -17.69
C SER A 139 0.35 -3.41 -18.72
N LEU A 140 0.53 -4.67 -18.28
CA LEU A 140 0.90 -5.79 -19.14
C LEU A 140 -0.17 -6.09 -20.20
N SER A 141 -1.45 -5.92 -19.86
CA SER A 141 -2.55 -6.14 -20.80
C SER A 141 -2.54 -5.14 -21.96
N GLN A 142 -2.10 -3.91 -21.72
CA GLN A 142 -2.05 -2.83 -22.70
C GLN A 142 -0.71 -2.76 -23.46
N LEU A 143 0.34 -3.36 -22.90
CA LEU A 143 1.71 -3.27 -23.37
C LEU A 143 1.89 -3.69 -24.85
N PRO A 144 1.27 -4.78 -25.36
CA PRO A 144 1.42 -5.17 -26.77
C PRO A 144 0.92 -4.11 -27.76
N GLN A 145 -0.19 -3.44 -27.43
CA GLN A 145 -0.73 -2.35 -28.23
C GLN A 145 0.22 -1.15 -28.19
N GLN A 146 0.67 -0.75 -26.99
CA GLN A 146 1.59 0.36 -26.80
C GLN A 146 2.92 0.15 -27.53
N GLN A 147 3.49 -1.07 -27.49
CA GLN A 147 4.71 -1.41 -28.23
C GLN A 147 4.51 -1.29 -29.75
N THR A 148 3.38 -1.77 -30.26
CA THR A 148 3.07 -1.71 -31.69
C THR A 148 2.95 -0.25 -32.15
N GLU A 149 2.22 0.57 -31.39
CA GLU A 149 2.06 2.01 -31.68
C GLU A 149 3.38 2.76 -31.58
N ALA A 150 4.18 2.53 -30.54
CA ALA A 150 5.48 3.16 -30.36
C ALA A 150 6.46 2.82 -31.50
N ARG A 151 6.52 1.55 -31.93
CA ARG A 151 7.36 1.10 -33.04
C ARG A 151 6.92 1.68 -34.39
N ARG A 152 5.60 1.76 -34.62
CA ARG A 152 5.04 2.43 -35.81
C ARG A 152 5.41 3.91 -35.84
N ALA A 153 5.20 4.63 -34.73
CA ALA A 153 5.54 6.05 -34.62
C ALA A 153 7.04 6.29 -34.83
N LEU A 154 7.91 5.46 -34.26
CA LEU A 154 9.35 5.54 -34.48
C LEU A 154 9.70 5.38 -35.97
N THR A 155 9.13 4.36 -36.63
CA THR A 155 9.38 4.08 -38.05
C THR A 155 8.92 5.26 -38.93
N GLU A 156 7.78 5.86 -38.62
CA GLU A 156 7.25 7.00 -39.35
C GLU A 156 8.14 8.24 -39.23
N VAL A 157 8.58 8.58 -38.01
CA VAL A 157 9.47 9.73 -37.79
C VAL A 157 10.84 9.48 -38.44
N GLN A 158 11.37 8.26 -38.37
CA GLN A 158 12.60 7.89 -39.07
C GLN A 158 12.47 8.06 -40.58
N ARG A 159 11.33 7.69 -41.17
CA ARG A 159 11.06 7.90 -42.60
C ARG A 159 11.01 9.38 -42.96
N ARG A 160 10.38 10.22 -42.13
CA ARG A 160 10.34 11.69 -42.32
C ARG A 160 11.75 12.30 -42.21
N LEU A 161 12.54 11.84 -41.24
CA LEU A 161 13.92 12.28 -41.06
C LEU A 161 14.81 11.89 -42.26
N GLN A 162 14.62 10.70 -42.83
CA GLN A 162 15.33 10.27 -44.05
C GLN A 162 14.88 11.04 -45.30
N ALA A 163 13.62 11.48 -45.35
CA ALA A 163 13.09 12.29 -46.44
C ALA A 163 13.58 13.75 -46.40
N GLN A 164 14.09 14.23 -45.26
CA GLN A 164 14.78 15.52 -45.19
C GLN A 164 16.14 15.43 -45.90
N GLY A 165 16.32 16.21 -46.96
CA GLY A 165 17.61 16.33 -47.66
C GLY A 165 18.67 17.12 -46.87
N ASN A 166 19.92 17.09 -47.36
CA ASN A 166 21.09 17.66 -46.68
C ASN A 166 21.19 19.20 -46.70
N ASN A 167 20.24 19.92 -47.32
CA ASN A 167 20.32 21.38 -47.48
C ASN A 167 19.40 22.10 -46.50
N GLN A 168 19.87 22.25 -45.26
CA GLN A 168 19.17 23.02 -44.24
C GLN A 168 19.99 24.26 -43.87
N THR A 169 19.62 25.39 -44.46
CA THR A 169 20.33 26.66 -44.27
C THR A 169 19.46 27.74 -43.62
N THR A 170 18.15 27.53 -43.51
CA THR A 170 17.23 28.48 -42.87
C THR A 170 17.03 28.14 -41.40
N PRO A 171 16.79 29.15 -40.53
CA PRO A 171 16.49 28.92 -39.11
C PRO A 171 15.29 27.99 -38.90
N LEU A 172 14.27 28.09 -39.74
CA LEU A 172 13.10 27.20 -39.72
C LEU A 172 13.47 25.75 -40.07
N ALA A 173 14.27 25.53 -41.12
CA ALA A 173 14.69 24.19 -41.50
C ALA A 173 15.50 23.52 -40.39
N LEU A 174 16.41 24.26 -39.74
CA LEU A 174 17.19 23.77 -38.61
C LEU A 174 16.31 23.43 -37.41
N ALA A 175 15.33 24.28 -37.06
CA ALA A 175 14.38 24.03 -35.99
C ALA A 175 13.51 22.79 -36.27
N GLN A 176 13.04 22.62 -37.51
CA GLN A 176 12.26 21.45 -37.93
C GLN A 176 13.08 20.15 -37.90
N LEU A 177 14.37 20.20 -38.26
CA LEU A 177 15.24 19.03 -38.10
C LEU A 177 15.47 18.70 -36.63
N ALA A 178 15.75 19.70 -35.79
CA ALA A 178 15.90 19.48 -34.36
C ALA A 178 14.65 18.86 -33.76
N LEU A 179 13.46 19.29 -34.18
CA LEU A 179 12.19 18.69 -33.82
C LEU A 179 12.11 17.20 -34.20
N LEU A 180 12.37 16.86 -35.47
CA LEU A 180 12.30 15.47 -35.94
C LEU A 180 13.36 14.58 -35.27
N GLN A 181 14.56 15.10 -35.02
CA GLN A 181 15.61 14.37 -34.31
C GLN A 181 15.25 14.14 -32.84
N ALA A 182 14.71 15.15 -32.16
CA ALA A 182 14.25 15.04 -30.78
C ALA A 182 13.08 14.04 -30.67
N GLU A 183 12.10 14.12 -31.56
CA GLU A 183 10.98 13.18 -31.64
C GLU A 183 11.49 11.75 -31.89
N ALA A 184 12.37 11.54 -32.88
CA ALA A 184 12.91 10.21 -33.16
C ALA A 184 13.63 9.61 -31.94
N ALA A 185 14.42 10.43 -31.24
CA ALA A 185 15.13 10.00 -30.04
C ALA A 185 14.18 9.69 -28.87
N ALA A 186 13.09 10.45 -28.72
CA ALA A 186 12.06 10.22 -27.71
C ALA A 186 11.27 8.93 -28.00
N ARG A 187 10.81 8.75 -29.24
CA ARG A 187 10.11 7.53 -29.68
C ARG A 187 11.00 6.29 -29.50
N LYS A 188 12.29 6.38 -29.80
CA LYS A 188 13.23 5.29 -29.56
C LYS A 188 13.34 4.96 -28.07
N ALA A 189 13.54 5.98 -27.23
CA ALA A 189 13.58 5.77 -25.78
C ALA A 189 12.28 5.17 -25.23
N LYS A 190 11.12 5.52 -25.81
CA LYS A 190 9.83 4.95 -25.43
C LYS A 190 9.71 3.47 -25.81
N VAL A 191 10.20 3.08 -26.99
CA VAL A 191 10.27 1.66 -27.38
C VAL A 191 11.17 0.89 -26.41
N ASP A 192 12.36 1.41 -26.13
CA ASP A 192 13.31 0.80 -25.19
C ASP A 192 12.68 0.66 -23.78
N GLU A 193 11.95 1.68 -23.32
CA GLU A 193 11.20 1.65 -22.05
C GLU A 193 10.17 0.53 -22.01
N LEU A 194 9.34 0.41 -23.05
CA LEU A 194 8.27 -0.59 -23.11
C LEU A 194 8.82 -2.01 -23.20
N ASP A 195 9.90 -2.22 -23.95
CA ASP A 195 10.58 -3.50 -24.02
C ASP A 195 11.16 -3.90 -22.65
N LEU A 196 11.78 -2.96 -21.92
CA LEU A 196 12.23 -3.19 -20.54
C LEU A 196 11.07 -3.36 -19.55
N ALA A 197 9.96 -2.67 -19.74
CA ALA A 197 8.76 -2.84 -18.93
C ALA A 197 8.23 -4.28 -19.03
N GLN A 198 8.23 -4.85 -20.24
CA GLN A 198 7.85 -6.24 -20.49
C GLN A 198 8.82 -7.23 -19.82
N LEU A 199 10.12 -7.05 -20.04
CA LEU A 199 11.16 -7.94 -19.50
C LEU A 199 11.19 -7.92 -17.97
N SER A 200 10.97 -6.76 -17.36
CA SER A 200 10.96 -6.61 -15.90
C SER A 200 9.63 -6.98 -15.25
N ALA A 201 8.56 -7.19 -16.01
CA ALA A 201 7.21 -7.30 -15.45
C ALA A 201 7.06 -8.46 -14.47
N ASN A 202 7.56 -9.64 -14.84
CA ASN A 202 7.53 -10.82 -13.96
C ASN A 202 8.34 -10.57 -12.69
N ASN A 203 9.56 -10.04 -12.81
CA ASN A 203 10.39 -9.68 -11.65
C ASN A 203 9.66 -8.69 -10.73
N ARG A 204 8.98 -7.68 -11.28
CA ARG A 204 8.20 -6.71 -10.50
C ARG A 204 7.01 -7.36 -9.78
N GLN A 205 6.29 -8.27 -10.44
CA GLN A 205 5.17 -9.01 -9.83
C GLN A 205 5.66 -9.92 -8.69
N GLU A 206 6.72 -10.69 -8.92
CA GLU A 206 7.29 -11.58 -7.91
C GLU A 206 7.83 -10.81 -6.70
N LEU A 207 8.50 -9.68 -6.93
CA LEU A 207 8.94 -8.81 -5.83
C LEU A 207 7.75 -8.25 -5.03
N ALA A 208 6.67 -7.83 -5.70
CA ALA A 208 5.47 -7.32 -5.02
C ALA A 208 4.79 -8.43 -4.20
N ARG A 209 4.68 -9.65 -4.75
CA ARG A 209 4.17 -10.84 -4.05
C ARG A 209 4.99 -11.17 -2.81
N MET A 210 6.32 -11.27 -2.93
CA MET A 210 7.19 -11.56 -1.79
C MET A 210 7.15 -10.46 -0.72
N ARG A 211 7.03 -9.18 -1.10
CA ARG A 211 6.82 -8.09 -0.13
C ARG A 211 5.47 -8.22 0.57
N ALA A 212 4.42 -8.54 -0.17
CA ALA A 212 3.11 -8.80 0.40
C ALA A 212 3.16 -9.95 1.42
N ASP A 213 3.90 -11.04 1.15
CA ASP A 213 4.07 -12.14 2.10
C ASP A 213 4.77 -11.71 3.39
N VAL A 214 5.81 -10.87 3.29
CA VAL A 214 6.48 -10.29 4.46
C VAL A 214 5.52 -9.42 5.28
N TYR A 215 4.77 -8.52 4.63
CA TYR A 215 3.81 -7.65 5.33
C TYR A 215 2.65 -8.44 5.94
N LYS A 216 2.17 -9.47 5.24
CA LYS A 216 1.13 -10.38 5.74
C LYS A 216 1.61 -11.11 6.99
N THR A 217 2.81 -11.67 6.97
CA THR A 217 3.40 -12.37 8.12
C THR A 217 3.57 -11.42 9.31
N ARG A 218 4.08 -10.20 9.07
CA ARG A 218 4.17 -9.17 10.12
C ARG A 218 2.82 -8.80 10.70
N HIS A 219 1.82 -8.59 9.83
CA HIS A 219 0.45 -8.29 10.25
C HIS A 219 -0.11 -9.39 11.13
N GLU A 220 -0.01 -10.66 10.72
CA GLU A 220 -0.49 -11.81 11.51
C GLU A 220 0.20 -11.90 12.87
N LYS A 221 1.53 -11.70 12.92
CA LYS A 221 2.29 -11.70 14.19
C LYS A 221 1.85 -10.57 15.12
N ILE A 222 1.71 -9.36 14.59
CA ILE A 222 1.26 -8.19 15.37
C ILE A 222 -0.18 -8.36 15.84
N ASP A 223 -1.05 -8.98 15.04
CA ASP A 223 -2.42 -9.27 15.45
C ASP A 223 -2.46 -10.24 16.65
N VAL A 224 -1.68 -11.31 16.59
CA VAL A 224 -1.52 -12.27 17.70
C VAL A 224 -0.96 -11.56 18.95
N GLN A 225 0.04 -10.69 18.78
CA GLN A 225 0.59 -9.90 19.88
C GLN A 225 -0.47 -9.00 20.51
N LEU A 226 -1.22 -8.27 19.69
CA LEU A 226 -2.28 -7.36 20.13
C LEU A 226 -3.36 -8.10 20.93
N GLN A 227 -3.73 -9.31 20.49
CA GLN A 227 -4.66 -10.17 21.22
C GLN A 227 -4.09 -10.60 22.58
N ALA A 228 -2.82 -11.04 22.63
CA ALA A 228 -2.18 -11.45 23.87
C ALA A 228 -2.11 -10.29 24.89
N LEU A 229 -1.76 -9.08 24.43
CA LEU A 229 -1.71 -7.88 25.26
C LEU A 229 -3.08 -7.53 25.87
N ARG A 230 -4.14 -7.59 25.07
CA ARG A 230 -5.52 -7.33 25.52
C ARG A 230 -5.99 -8.35 26.54
N ASN A 231 -5.74 -9.63 26.29
CA ASN A 231 -6.07 -10.71 27.22
C ASN A 231 -5.35 -10.52 28.57
N ASN A 232 -4.08 -10.10 28.53
CA ASN A 232 -3.30 -9.81 29.74
C ASN A 232 -3.86 -8.61 30.51
N LEU A 233 -4.20 -7.52 29.82
CA LEU A 233 -4.82 -6.34 30.44
C LEU A 233 -6.18 -6.70 31.08
N ASN A 234 -7.02 -7.45 30.37
CA ASN A 234 -8.31 -7.90 30.89
C ASN A 234 -8.14 -8.80 32.11
N SER A 235 -7.22 -9.76 32.05
CA SER A 235 -6.90 -10.63 33.19
C SER A 235 -6.37 -9.86 34.40
N GLN A 236 -5.57 -8.82 34.18
CA GLN A 236 -5.07 -7.96 35.25
C GLN A 236 -6.22 -7.18 35.91
N ARG A 237 -7.07 -6.54 35.11
CA ARG A 237 -8.23 -5.79 35.60
C ARG A 237 -9.19 -6.69 36.37
N GLN A 238 -9.41 -7.92 35.91
CA GLN A 238 -10.24 -8.90 36.62
C GLN A 238 -9.65 -9.23 37.99
N ARG A 239 -8.36 -9.55 38.08
CA ARG A 239 -7.69 -9.84 39.37
C ARG A 239 -7.69 -8.64 40.31
N GLU A 240 -7.55 -7.43 39.78
CA GLU A 240 -7.61 -6.18 40.56
C GLU A 240 -9.01 -5.96 41.14
N ALA A 241 -10.06 -6.19 40.34
CA ALA A 241 -11.45 -6.14 40.79
C ALA A 241 -11.74 -7.20 41.87
N GLU A 242 -11.33 -8.46 41.64
CA GLU A 242 -11.50 -9.55 42.62
C GLU A 242 -10.82 -9.24 43.96
N ARG A 243 -9.58 -8.73 43.94
CA ARG A 243 -8.88 -8.32 45.18
C ARG A 243 -9.53 -7.13 45.87
N ALA A 244 -10.09 -6.19 45.11
CA ALA A 244 -10.81 -5.06 45.68
C ALA A 244 -12.07 -5.54 46.40
N LEU A 245 -12.83 -6.45 45.78
CA LEU A 245 -14.00 -7.08 46.39
C LEU A 245 -13.62 -7.89 47.64
N GLU A 246 -12.62 -8.75 47.56
CA GLU A 246 -12.16 -9.59 48.68
C GLU A 246 -11.72 -8.74 49.88
N LYS A 247 -10.94 -7.67 49.65
CA LYS A 247 -10.55 -6.73 50.73
C LYS A 247 -11.77 -6.08 51.38
N THR A 248 -12.77 -5.70 50.58
CA THR A 248 -13.98 -5.07 51.12
C THR A 248 -14.86 -6.06 51.88
N GLU A 249 -14.90 -7.33 51.47
CA GLU A 249 -15.59 -8.40 52.19
C GLU A 249 -14.87 -8.74 53.50
N GLN A 250 -13.54 -8.84 53.51
CA GLN A 250 -12.78 -9.05 54.74
C GLN A 250 -12.99 -7.91 55.76
N LEU A 251 -13.04 -6.65 55.29
CA LEU A 251 -13.35 -5.50 56.14
C LEU A 251 -14.79 -5.55 56.68
N ALA A 252 -15.74 -6.11 55.90
CA ALA A 252 -17.10 -6.34 56.35
C ALA A 252 -17.15 -7.38 57.48
N GLU A 253 -16.48 -8.51 57.29
CA GLU A 253 -16.46 -9.63 58.24
C GLU A 253 -15.77 -9.27 59.55
N GLN A 254 -14.69 -8.48 59.50
CA GLN A 254 -13.93 -8.07 60.69
C GLN A 254 -14.67 -7.04 61.57
N ASN A 255 -15.55 -6.22 60.99
CA ASN A 255 -16.20 -5.11 61.69
C ASN A 255 -17.67 -5.39 62.08
N GLY A 256 -18.19 -6.59 61.85
CA GLY A 256 -19.58 -6.94 62.17
C GLY A 256 -20.59 -6.30 61.21
N ASP A 257 -21.78 -5.96 61.71
CA ASP A 257 -22.92 -5.52 60.88
C ASP A 257 -22.66 -4.14 60.25
N LEU A 258 -22.22 -4.13 58.99
CA LEU A 258 -21.96 -2.92 58.22
C LEU A 258 -23.20 -2.00 58.16
N PRO A 259 -23.04 -0.68 58.33
CA PRO A 259 -24.10 0.29 58.08
C PRO A 259 -24.72 0.11 56.68
N ALA A 260 -26.03 0.34 56.55
CA ALA A 260 -26.78 0.19 55.30
C ALA A 260 -26.20 1.02 54.14
N SER A 261 -25.63 2.19 54.45
CA SER A 261 -24.94 3.06 53.48
C SER A 261 -23.70 2.39 52.86
N LEU A 262 -22.88 1.73 53.68
CA LEU A 262 -21.70 0.97 53.24
C LEU A 262 -22.09 -0.31 52.50
N ARG A 263 -23.10 -1.06 52.98
CA ARG A 263 -23.62 -2.24 52.26
C ARG A 263 -24.08 -1.88 50.85
N LYS A 264 -24.79 -0.75 50.70
CA LYS A 264 -25.24 -0.25 49.39
C LYS A 264 -24.06 0.12 48.48
N GLN A 265 -23.01 0.75 49.03
CA GLN A 265 -21.82 1.07 48.25
C GLN A 265 -21.05 -0.18 47.80
N LEU A 266 -20.98 -1.21 48.64
CA LEU A 266 -20.40 -2.51 48.27
C LEU A 266 -21.19 -3.20 47.15
N GLN A 267 -22.53 -3.15 47.22
CA GLN A 267 -23.36 -3.65 46.15
C GLN A 267 -23.12 -2.90 44.83
N ILE A 268 -23.01 -1.56 44.86
CA ILE A 268 -22.67 -0.75 43.69
C ILE A 268 -21.28 -1.13 43.13
N ASN A 269 -20.28 -1.36 43.99
CA ASN A 269 -18.95 -1.79 43.56
C ASN A 269 -18.95 -3.19 42.92
N ARG A 270 -19.76 -4.13 43.43
CA ARG A 270 -19.96 -5.45 42.81
C ARG A 270 -20.61 -5.35 41.43
N GLU A 271 -21.68 -4.55 41.33
CA GLU A 271 -22.37 -4.28 40.07
C GLU A 271 -21.46 -3.60 39.05
N LEU A 272 -20.65 -2.62 39.47
CA LEU A 272 -19.65 -1.96 38.63
C LEU A 272 -18.59 -2.95 38.14
N SER A 273 -18.08 -3.81 39.03
CA SER A 273 -17.07 -4.82 38.68
C SER A 273 -17.62 -5.83 37.66
N ALA A 274 -18.86 -6.27 37.83
CA ALA A 274 -19.54 -7.14 36.87
C ALA A 274 -19.74 -6.43 35.51
N ALA A 275 -20.20 -5.19 35.52
CA ALA A 275 -20.41 -4.41 34.30
C ALA A 275 -19.11 -4.12 33.53
N LEU A 276 -18.01 -3.83 34.24
CA LEU A 276 -16.70 -3.63 33.61
C LEU A 276 -16.17 -4.93 32.97
N ASN A 277 -16.42 -6.07 33.60
CA ASN A 277 -16.07 -7.37 33.04
C ASN A 277 -16.90 -7.69 31.78
N ASP A 278 -18.21 -7.45 31.82
CA ASP A 278 -19.10 -7.62 30.67
C ASP A 278 -18.69 -6.70 29.51
N GLN A 279 -18.36 -5.44 29.81
CA GLN A 279 -17.86 -4.48 28.83
C GLN A 279 -16.54 -4.94 28.18
N ALA A 280 -15.62 -5.51 28.96
CA ALA A 280 -14.37 -6.04 28.43
C ALA A 280 -14.61 -7.21 27.46
N GLN A 281 -15.51 -8.13 27.81
CA GLN A 281 -15.91 -9.24 26.94
C GLN A 281 -16.56 -8.74 25.63
N GLN A 282 -17.40 -7.71 25.73
CA GLN A 282 -18.07 -7.14 24.57
C GLN A 282 -17.07 -6.42 23.63
N MET A 283 -16.07 -5.73 24.19
CA MET A 283 -14.96 -5.14 23.41
C MET A 283 -14.12 -6.21 22.70
N ASP A 284 -13.87 -7.36 23.35
CA ASP A 284 -13.16 -8.48 22.73
C ASP A 284 -13.97 -9.08 21.56
N LEU A 285 -15.30 -9.21 21.72
CA LEU A 285 -16.19 -9.65 20.65
C LEU A 285 -16.19 -8.67 19.47
N ILE A 286 -16.34 -7.38 19.73
CA ILE A 286 -16.30 -6.31 18.72
C ILE A 286 -14.97 -6.37 17.95
N SER A 287 -13.85 -6.47 18.66
CA SER A 287 -12.56 -6.60 18.01
C SER A 287 -12.41 -7.90 17.23
N SER A 288 -12.98 -9.01 17.70
CA SER A 288 -12.99 -10.28 16.97
C SER A 288 -13.77 -10.17 15.66
N GLN A 289 -14.94 -9.54 15.68
CA GLN A 289 -15.75 -9.29 14.49
C GLN A 289 -15.04 -8.37 13.50
N GLN A 290 -14.38 -7.30 13.98
CA GLN A 290 -13.59 -6.42 13.12
C GLN A 290 -12.43 -7.17 12.44
N ARG A 291 -11.75 -8.06 13.17
CA ARG A 291 -10.68 -8.92 12.62
C ARG A 291 -11.23 -9.90 11.59
N GLN A 292 -12.37 -10.52 11.85
CA GLN A 292 -13.04 -11.40 10.90
C GLN A 292 -13.39 -10.64 9.61
N ALA A 293 -13.93 -9.42 9.71
CA ALA A 293 -14.23 -8.58 8.56
C ALA A 293 -12.96 -8.19 7.78
N ALA A 294 -11.87 -7.85 8.46
CA ALA A 294 -10.59 -7.56 7.82
C ALA A 294 -10.00 -8.78 7.10
N ALA A 295 -10.03 -9.95 7.75
CA ALA A 295 -9.59 -11.21 7.16
C ALA A 295 -10.44 -11.59 5.93
N GLN A 296 -11.77 -11.46 6.03
CA GLN A 296 -12.68 -11.68 4.89
C GLN A 296 -12.39 -10.71 3.74
N THR A 297 -12.11 -9.44 4.05
CA THR A 297 -11.73 -8.45 3.01
C THR A 297 -10.44 -8.85 2.30
N LEU A 298 -9.44 -9.34 3.05
CA LEU A 298 -8.21 -9.87 2.46
C LEU A 298 -8.46 -11.12 1.61
N GLN A 299 -9.31 -12.04 2.07
CA GLN A 299 -9.71 -13.22 1.30
C GLN A 299 -10.41 -12.86 -0.01
N VAL A 300 -11.36 -11.91 0.02
CA VAL A 300 -12.04 -11.40 -1.19
C VAL A 300 -11.03 -10.80 -2.17
N ARG A 301 -10.06 -10.02 -1.66
CA ARG A 301 -9.02 -9.42 -2.50
C ARG A 301 -8.08 -10.44 -3.12
N GLN A 302 -7.71 -11.48 -2.38
CA GLN A 302 -6.91 -12.60 -2.88
C GLN A 302 -7.68 -13.35 -3.97
N ALA A 303 -8.94 -13.72 -3.71
CA ALA A 303 -9.80 -14.36 -4.69
C ALA A 303 -9.95 -13.51 -5.95
N LEU A 304 -10.16 -12.19 -5.83
CA LEU A 304 -10.22 -11.28 -6.96
C LEU A 304 -8.89 -11.23 -7.73
N SER A 305 -7.75 -11.25 -7.05
CA SER A 305 -6.44 -11.31 -7.72
C SER A 305 -6.26 -12.63 -8.48
N THR A 306 -6.62 -13.76 -7.88
CA THR A 306 -6.59 -15.07 -8.54
C THR A 306 -7.53 -15.10 -9.75
N ILE A 307 -8.72 -14.52 -9.62
CA ILE A 307 -9.69 -14.38 -10.71
C ILE A 307 -9.10 -13.57 -11.87
N ILE A 308 -8.45 -12.43 -11.59
CA ILE A 308 -7.82 -11.60 -12.62
C ILE A 308 -6.68 -12.38 -13.31
N GLU A 309 -5.80 -13.03 -12.54
CA GLU A 309 -4.72 -13.83 -13.11
C GLU A 309 -5.24 -14.98 -13.99
N GLN A 310 -6.28 -15.68 -13.54
CA GLN A 310 -6.91 -16.75 -14.33
C GLN A 310 -7.68 -16.20 -15.54
N SER A 311 -8.25 -15.00 -15.44
CA SER A 311 -9.00 -14.37 -16.53
C SER A 311 -8.13 -14.02 -17.73
N GLN A 312 -6.83 -13.78 -17.52
CA GLN A 312 -5.85 -13.57 -18.59
C GLN A 312 -5.67 -14.83 -19.47
N TRP A 313 -6.06 -16.01 -18.98
CA TRP A 313 -5.97 -17.29 -19.70
C TRP A 313 -7.33 -17.81 -20.21
N LEU A 314 -8.43 -17.06 -19.99
CA LEU A 314 -9.79 -17.47 -20.38
C LEU A 314 -9.95 -17.69 -21.89
N SER A 315 -9.14 -17.02 -22.72
CA SER A 315 -9.13 -17.25 -24.18
C SER A 315 -8.67 -18.67 -24.57
N ALA A 316 -8.04 -19.41 -23.65
CA ALA A 316 -7.49 -20.75 -23.90
C ALA A 316 -8.38 -21.91 -23.41
N SER A 317 -9.36 -21.69 -22.52
CA SER A 317 -10.18 -22.80 -21.98
C SER A 317 -11.49 -22.37 -21.32
N THR A 318 -12.60 -23.01 -21.71
CA THR A 318 -13.93 -22.89 -21.08
C THR A 318 -13.98 -23.46 -19.65
N ALA A 319 -13.12 -24.42 -19.30
CA ALA A 319 -13.06 -25.00 -17.96
C ALA A 319 -12.59 -23.98 -16.89
N LEU A 320 -11.79 -22.98 -17.30
CA LEU A 320 -11.40 -21.88 -16.41
C LEU A 320 -12.56 -20.93 -16.10
N GLY A 321 -13.54 -20.81 -17.00
CA GLY A 321 -14.76 -20.03 -16.75
C GLY A 321 -15.62 -20.60 -15.63
N GLU A 322 -15.63 -21.91 -15.47
CA GLU A 322 -16.41 -22.61 -14.44
C GLU A 322 -15.70 -22.55 -13.06
N THR A 323 -14.37 -22.63 -13.03
CA THR A 323 -13.57 -22.43 -11.81
C THR A 323 -13.64 -20.99 -11.27
N LEU A 324 -13.72 -20.00 -12.15
CA LEU A 324 -13.94 -18.61 -11.77
C LEU A 324 -15.33 -18.40 -11.14
N ARG A 325 -16.37 -19.01 -11.71
CA ARG A 325 -17.73 -18.95 -11.18
C ARG A 325 -17.84 -19.62 -9.81
N ALA A 326 -17.13 -20.73 -9.61
CA ALA A 326 -17.01 -21.40 -8.32
C ALA A 326 -16.24 -20.55 -7.30
N GLN A 327 -15.15 -19.88 -7.68
CA GLN A 327 -14.40 -18.98 -6.78
C GLN A 327 -15.21 -17.75 -6.38
N VAL A 328 -16.00 -17.16 -7.30
CA VAL A 328 -16.93 -16.05 -6.97
C VAL A 328 -18.01 -16.51 -6.00
N ALA A 329 -18.49 -17.76 -6.09
CA ALA A 329 -19.48 -18.31 -5.17
C ALA A 329 -18.94 -18.58 -3.75
N ILE A 330 -17.61 -18.62 -3.57
CA ILE A 330 -16.95 -18.86 -2.27
C ILE A 330 -16.64 -17.53 -1.54
N LEU A 331 -16.89 -16.38 -2.18
CA LEU A 331 -16.65 -15.08 -1.56
C LEU A 331 -17.49 -14.92 -0.27
N PRO A 332 -16.87 -14.54 0.87
CA PRO A 332 -17.61 -14.27 2.10
C PRO A 332 -18.67 -13.20 1.89
N GLU A 333 -19.82 -13.35 2.55
CA GLU A 333 -20.86 -12.32 2.57
C GLU A 333 -20.35 -11.04 3.23
N MET A 334 -20.83 -9.88 2.75
CA MET A 334 -20.46 -8.57 3.30
C MET A 334 -20.82 -8.50 4.79
N PRO A 335 -19.85 -8.24 5.69
CA PRO A 335 -20.14 -8.09 7.11
C PRO A 335 -21.03 -6.86 7.34
N LYS A 336 -22.12 -7.02 8.11
CA LYS A 336 -23.11 -5.96 8.36
C LYS A 336 -22.69 -5.10 9.57
N PRO A 337 -22.33 -3.81 9.39
CA PRO A 337 -21.78 -2.98 10.47
C PRO A 337 -22.79 -2.53 11.55
N ARG A 338 -24.11 -2.63 11.30
CA ARG A 338 -25.14 -2.03 12.18
C ARG A 338 -25.16 -2.57 13.62
N GLN A 339 -24.75 -3.80 13.85
CA GLN A 339 -24.73 -4.39 15.21
C GLN A 339 -23.58 -3.86 16.06
N LEU A 340 -22.48 -3.44 15.42
CA LEU A 340 -21.32 -2.84 16.10
C LEU A 340 -21.64 -1.43 16.60
N ASP A 341 -22.32 -0.63 15.78
CA ASP A 341 -22.69 0.75 16.11
C ASP A 341 -23.63 0.82 17.32
N SER A 342 -24.61 -0.09 17.42
CA SER A 342 -25.50 -0.16 18.58
C SER A 342 -24.77 -0.59 19.85
N ALA A 343 -23.91 -1.61 19.77
CA ALA A 343 -23.13 -2.06 20.93
C ALA A 343 -22.17 -0.97 21.44
N MET A 344 -21.54 -0.20 20.54
CA MET A 344 -20.71 0.94 20.90
C MET A 344 -21.49 2.07 21.58
N ALA A 345 -22.73 2.32 21.16
CA ALA A 345 -23.61 3.31 21.79
C ALA A 345 -23.98 2.90 23.22
N ASP A 346 -24.36 1.64 23.42
CA ASP A 346 -24.72 1.10 24.74
C ASP A 346 -23.54 1.16 25.72
N LEU A 347 -22.33 0.78 25.27
CA LEU A 347 -21.10 0.88 26.06
C LEU A 347 -20.80 2.32 26.48
N ARG A 348 -21.09 3.29 25.60
CA ARG A 348 -20.86 4.71 25.88
C ARG A 348 -21.85 5.27 26.91
N VAL A 349 -23.11 4.82 26.85
CA VAL A 349 -24.13 5.18 27.84
C VAL A 349 -23.77 4.61 29.21
N GLN A 350 -23.36 3.34 29.28
CA GLN A 350 -22.92 2.71 30.53
C GLN A 350 -21.72 3.44 31.15
N ARG A 351 -20.70 3.77 30.33
CA ARG A 351 -19.54 4.54 30.80
C ARG A 351 -19.94 5.88 31.40
N LEU A 352 -20.81 6.65 30.73
CA LEU A 352 -21.28 7.95 31.23
C LEU A 352 -22.03 7.81 32.56
N ASN A 353 -22.85 6.77 32.72
CA ASN A 353 -23.53 6.49 33.98
C ASN A 353 -22.55 6.24 35.13
N PHE A 354 -21.47 5.50 34.88
CA PHE A 354 -20.45 5.23 35.90
C PHE A 354 -19.57 6.45 36.19
N GLU A 355 -19.19 7.24 35.17
CA GLU A 355 -18.48 8.51 35.38
C GLU A 355 -19.31 9.46 36.27
N ASN A 356 -20.60 9.60 36.00
CA ASN A 356 -21.52 10.40 36.83
C ASN A 356 -21.61 9.87 38.27
N GLN A 357 -21.64 8.54 38.46
CA GLN A 357 -21.65 7.94 39.80
C GLN A 357 -20.35 8.25 40.54
N LEU A 358 -19.20 8.12 39.87
CA LEU A 358 -17.88 8.39 40.46
C LEU A 358 -17.70 9.86 40.84
N GLU A 359 -18.16 10.79 39.99
CA GLU A 359 -18.16 12.24 40.30
C GLU A 359 -19.05 12.59 41.50
N SER A 360 -20.16 11.86 41.69
CA SER A 360 -21.09 12.06 42.80
C SER A 360 -20.62 11.47 44.15
N LEU A 361 -19.66 10.55 44.14
CA LEU A 361 -19.15 9.88 45.35
C LEU A 361 -18.58 10.82 46.42
N PRO A 362 -17.69 11.79 46.13
CA PRO A 362 -17.13 12.67 47.16
C PRO A 362 -18.16 13.59 47.82
N GLN A 363 -19.28 13.88 47.17
CA GLN A 363 -20.40 14.61 47.78
C GLN A 363 -21.22 13.69 48.68
N ARG A 364 -21.58 12.49 48.21
CA ARG A 364 -22.26 11.46 49.02
C ARG A 364 -21.46 10.99 50.21
N ALA A 365 -20.13 10.93 50.10
CA ALA A 365 -19.25 10.50 51.17
C ALA A 365 -19.31 11.41 52.40
N LYS A 366 -19.62 12.70 52.21
CA LYS A 366 -19.83 13.67 53.29
C LYS A 366 -21.19 13.52 54.00
N GLU A 367 -22.11 12.76 53.39
CA GLU A 367 -23.46 12.51 53.88
C GLU A 367 -23.62 11.10 54.45
N PHE A 368 -22.56 10.26 54.41
CA PHE A 368 -22.61 8.95 55.05
C PHE A 368 -22.80 9.12 56.55
N LYS A 369 -23.80 8.40 57.08
CA LYS A 369 -24.15 8.30 58.49
C LYS A 369 -24.27 6.83 58.85
N GLN A 370 -24.09 6.52 60.12
CA GLN A 370 -24.46 5.23 60.69
C GLN A 370 -25.98 5.04 60.63
N ASP A 371 -26.44 3.79 60.80
CA ASP A 371 -27.87 3.44 60.70
C ASP A 371 -28.72 4.14 61.78
N ASP A 372 -28.09 4.63 62.85
CA ASP A 372 -28.70 5.44 63.91
C ASP A 372 -28.68 6.96 63.64
N GLY A 373 -28.12 7.39 62.51
CA GLY A 373 -28.03 8.79 62.10
C GLY A 373 -26.85 9.58 62.70
N SER A 374 -25.98 8.92 63.47
CA SER A 374 -24.70 9.47 63.92
C SER A 374 -23.70 9.57 62.74
N PRO A 375 -22.72 10.51 62.79
CA PRO A 375 -21.73 10.68 61.73
C PRO A 375 -20.83 9.45 61.53
#